data_AF-A0AA36GFE1-F1
#
_entry.id   AF-A0AA36GFE1-F1
#
_cell.length_a   1.000
_cell.length_b   1.000
_cell.length_c   1.000
_cell.angle_alpha   90.00
_cell.angle_beta   90.00
_cell.angle_gamma   90.00
#
_symmetry.space_group_name_H-M   'P 1'
#
loop_
_entity.id
_entity.type
_entity.pdbx_description
1 polymer ?
#
loop_
_entity_poly.entity_id
_entity_poly.type
_entity_poly.pdbx_seq_one_letter_code
_entity_poly.pdbx_strand_id
1 'polypeptide(L)'
;MPTKFVSFARCCIFVSERYASAAAEQNVVVKLKEILRTAVGGDLNAAVNSFEHLRETNDIPDWGVVKMSSILLEHGQEKQSENLLRQHYLDYGGEHRLARKSLIKEEQVVAALLRVLNSDDVKGVQQARQLYQWLLKGKYCTNKDMFIVLFVEKAYEGGGMSAALAELKALANLGKVKSLSRTLHFLLLKAMELQNADEISQVRSAFAPDLVPLNTVDKMSGLILLELGRKSDFVEHVKGKRLENDYFRFLLDLSAKLKTPSVLQSLLDLSVLLQVRPHEKASLYDELIKIYGKSKEIDSLEKICDCVLSEKEKEHYRQTKARLAHFYRCLRLEIPTKLLRAL
;
A
#
# COMPACT_ATOMS: atom_id res chain seq x y z
N MET A 1 -53.81 -11.06 -32.77
CA MET A 1 -53.18 -10.61 -31.51
C MET A 1 -53.07 -11.82 -30.61
N PRO A 2 -51.86 -12.39 -30.42
CA PRO A 2 -51.07 -12.10 -29.21
C PRO A 2 -49.54 -12.20 -29.44
N THR A 3 -48.77 -11.13 -29.23
CA THR A 3 -47.27 -11.21 -29.26
C THR A 3 -46.57 -10.30 -28.26
N LYS A 4 -47.27 -9.63 -27.35
CA LYS A 4 -46.64 -8.71 -26.37
C LYS A 4 -46.41 -9.31 -24.97
N PHE A 5 -46.76 -10.56 -24.71
CA PHE A 5 -46.59 -11.17 -23.38
C PHE A 5 -45.27 -11.94 -23.15
N VAL A 6 -44.49 -12.22 -24.20
CA VAL A 6 -43.26 -13.04 -24.07
C VAL A 6 -42.02 -12.20 -23.69
N SER A 7 -42.06 -10.87 -23.86
CA SER A 7 -40.91 -9.99 -23.58
C SER A 7 -40.78 -9.55 -22.12
N PHE A 8 -41.86 -9.56 -21.32
CA PHE A 8 -41.81 -9.15 -19.92
C PHE A 8 -41.31 -10.28 -19.01
N ALA A 9 -41.69 -11.53 -19.32
CA ALA A 9 -41.24 -12.71 -18.56
C ALA A 9 -39.72 -12.93 -18.64
N ARG A 10 -39.10 -12.70 -19.81
CA ARG A 10 -37.63 -12.79 -19.95
C ARG A 10 -36.85 -11.72 -19.19
N CYS A 11 -37.43 -10.54 -18.96
CA CYS A 11 -36.76 -9.47 -18.21
C CYS A 11 -36.84 -9.70 -16.69
N CYS A 12 -37.97 -10.21 -16.19
CA CYS A 12 -38.13 -10.56 -14.78
C CYS A 12 -37.28 -11.78 -14.36
N ILE A 13 -37.12 -12.78 -15.24
CA ILE A 13 -36.24 -13.94 -14.98
C ILE A 13 -34.76 -13.50 -14.87
N PHE A 14 -34.30 -12.62 -15.77
CA PHE A 14 -32.90 -12.14 -15.76
C PHE A 14 -32.56 -11.26 -14.55
N VAL A 15 -33.53 -10.50 -14.04
CA VAL A 15 -33.36 -9.72 -12.79
C VAL A 15 -33.42 -10.66 -11.59
N SER A 16 -34.38 -11.58 -11.53
CA SER A 16 -34.49 -12.57 -10.44
C SER A 16 -33.26 -13.45 -10.30
N GLU A 17 -32.67 -13.92 -11.41
CA GLU A 17 -31.45 -14.74 -11.41
C GLU A 17 -30.21 -13.97 -10.94
N ARG A 18 -30.08 -12.69 -11.33
CA ARG A 18 -28.98 -11.84 -10.84
C ARG A 18 -29.11 -11.48 -9.35
N TYR A 19 -30.33 -11.25 -8.87
CA TYR A 19 -30.58 -11.01 -7.45
C TYR A 19 -30.39 -12.29 -6.62
N ALA A 20 -30.80 -13.46 -7.13
CA ALA A 20 -30.56 -14.74 -6.50
C ALA A 20 -29.07 -15.11 -6.46
N SER A 21 -28.32 -14.85 -7.54
CA SER A 21 -26.87 -15.01 -7.61
C SER A 21 -26.13 -14.08 -6.64
N ALA A 22 -26.52 -12.80 -6.55
CA ALA A 22 -25.92 -11.87 -5.59
C ALA A 22 -26.23 -12.21 -4.12
N ALA A 23 -27.45 -12.69 -3.84
CA ALA A 23 -27.84 -13.14 -2.50
C ALA A 23 -27.12 -14.44 -2.10
N ALA A 24 -26.94 -15.37 -3.04
CA ALA A 24 -26.16 -16.60 -2.84
C ALA A 24 -24.68 -16.29 -2.59
N GLU A 25 -24.06 -15.41 -3.40
CA GLU A 25 -22.68 -14.95 -3.19
C GLU A 25 -22.51 -14.26 -1.82
N GLN A 26 -23.46 -13.41 -1.42
CA GLN A 26 -23.43 -12.76 -0.12
C GLN A 26 -23.53 -13.77 1.04
N ASN A 27 -24.33 -14.83 0.89
CA ASN A 27 -24.46 -15.91 1.87
C ASN A 27 -23.14 -16.71 2.00
N VAL A 28 -22.49 -17.04 0.88
CA VAL A 28 -21.16 -17.69 0.87
C VAL A 28 -20.13 -16.82 1.59
N VAL A 29 -20.09 -15.51 1.33
CA VAL A 29 -19.15 -14.59 1.99
C VAL A 29 -19.38 -14.52 3.50
N VAL A 30 -20.63 -14.52 3.96
CA VAL A 30 -20.95 -14.49 5.40
C VAL A 30 -20.50 -15.79 6.08
N LYS A 31 -20.86 -16.94 5.53
CA LYS A 31 -20.45 -18.26 6.05
C LYS A 31 -18.93 -18.42 6.07
N LEU A 32 -18.27 -18.01 4.99
CA LEU A 32 -16.81 -18.06 4.89
C LEU A 32 -16.12 -17.18 5.94
N LYS A 33 -16.66 -15.99 6.22
CA LYS A 33 -16.13 -15.14 7.31
C LYS A 33 -16.27 -15.78 8.68
N GLU A 34 -17.36 -16.52 8.92
CA GLU A 34 -17.57 -17.26 10.15
C GLU A 34 -16.58 -18.41 10.29
N ILE A 35 -16.43 -19.24 9.26
CA ILE A 35 -15.45 -20.33 9.21
C ILE A 35 -14.04 -19.81 9.49
N LEU A 36 -13.64 -18.72 8.82
CA LEU A 36 -12.32 -18.12 9.00
C LEU A 36 -12.14 -17.47 10.39
N ARG A 37 -13.23 -17.07 11.06
CA ARG A 37 -13.18 -16.59 12.44
C ARG A 37 -12.97 -17.75 13.40
N THR A 38 -13.65 -18.88 13.18
CA THR A 38 -13.47 -20.12 13.95
C THR A 38 -12.04 -20.64 13.83
N ALA A 39 -11.49 -20.65 12.61
CA ALA A 39 -10.12 -21.07 12.37
C ALA A 39 -9.09 -20.21 13.12
N VAL A 40 -9.23 -18.88 13.07
CA VAL A 40 -8.37 -17.95 13.82
C VAL A 40 -8.60 -18.04 15.34
N GLY A 41 -9.81 -18.41 15.76
CA GLY A 41 -10.18 -18.61 17.16
C GLY A 41 -9.61 -19.89 17.80
N GLY A 42 -8.88 -20.71 17.05
CA GLY A 42 -8.16 -21.89 17.55
C GLY A 42 -8.85 -23.23 17.26
N ASP A 43 -10.08 -23.25 16.75
CA ASP A 43 -10.73 -24.50 16.33
C ASP A 43 -10.51 -24.74 14.82
N LEU A 44 -9.27 -25.09 14.49
CA LEU A 44 -8.85 -25.28 13.11
C LEU A 44 -9.56 -26.46 12.43
N ASN A 45 -9.75 -27.57 13.15
CA ASN A 45 -10.33 -28.78 12.57
C ASN A 45 -11.80 -28.58 12.19
N ALA A 46 -12.61 -27.97 13.05
CA ALA A 46 -14.00 -27.68 12.73
C ALA A 46 -14.10 -26.69 11.56
N ALA A 47 -13.20 -25.71 11.51
CA ALA A 47 -13.17 -24.74 10.43
C ALA A 47 -12.75 -25.37 9.09
N VAL A 48 -11.75 -26.25 9.06
CA VAL A 48 -11.34 -26.99 7.85
C VAL A 48 -12.49 -27.82 7.30
N ASN A 49 -13.17 -28.58 8.15
CA ASN A 49 -14.31 -29.40 7.74
C ASN A 49 -15.45 -28.54 7.16
N SER A 50 -15.75 -27.42 7.82
CA SER A 50 -16.77 -26.48 7.36
C SER A 50 -16.37 -25.80 6.04
N PHE A 51 -15.07 -25.52 5.87
CA PHE A 51 -14.54 -24.93 4.65
C PHE A 51 -14.64 -25.88 3.46
N GLU A 52 -14.25 -27.14 3.62
CA GLU A 52 -14.33 -28.15 2.58
C GLU A 52 -15.78 -28.40 2.16
N HIS A 53 -16.72 -28.54 3.12
CA HIS A 53 -18.14 -28.69 2.81
C HIS A 53 -18.71 -27.47 2.06
N LEU A 54 -18.27 -26.25 2.40
CA LEU A 54 -18.67 -25.05 1.69
C LEU A 54 -18.12 -25.07 0.24
N ARG A 55 -16.89 -25.54 0.04
CA ARG A 55 -16.22 -25.64 -1.28
C ARG A 55 -16.85 -26.69 -2.20
N GLU A 56 -17.38 -27.78 -1.65
CA GLU A 56 -18.08 -28.82 -2.43
C GLU A 56 -19.33 -28.29 -3.14
N THR A 57 -19.97 -27.27 -2.56
CA THR A 57 -21.29 -26.79 -3.00
C THR A 57 -21.28 -25.36 -3.51
N ASN A 58 -20.17 -24.62 -3.36
CA ASN A 58 -20.08 -23.20 -3.71
C ASN A 58 -18.70 -22.82 -4.23
N ASP A 59 -18.67 -21.81 -5.11
CA ASP A 59 -17.44 -21.15 -5.53
C ASP A 59 -16.86 -20.32 -4.38
N ILE A 60 -15.61 -20.58 -4.02
CA ILE A 60 -14.91 -19.84 -2.97
C ILE A 60 -14.11 -18.69 -3.58
N PRO A 61 -14.22 -17.45 -3.06
CA PRO A 61 -13.41 -16.35 -3.57
C PRO A 61 -11.93 -16.50 -3.20
N ASP A 62 -11.04 -16.03 -4.10
CA ASP A 62 -9.57 -16.07 -3.93
C ASP A 62 -9.09 -15.63 -2.54
N TRP A 63 -9.65 -14.53 -2.01
CA TRP A 63 -9.24 -13.99 -0.71
C TRP A 63 -9.51 -14.95 0.45
N GLY A 64 -10.56 -15.76 0.35
CA GLY A 64 -10.93 -16.74 1.36
C GLY A 64 -9.97 -17.93 1.36
N VAL A 65 -9.62 -18.40 0.17
CA VAL A 65 -8.63 -19.48 -0.03
C VAL A 65 -7.26 -19.05 0.47
N VAL A 66 -6.79 -17.87 0.07
CA VAL A 66 -5.50 -17.33 0.53
C VAL A 66 -5.49 -17.11 2.04
N LYS A 67 -6.60 -16.60 2.61
CA LYS A 67 -6.71 -16.43 4.06
C LYS A 67 -6.70 -17.78 4.78
N MET A 68 -7.43 -18.79 4.31
CA MET A 68 -7.44 -20.12 4.93
C MET A 68 -6.07 -20.80 4.83
N SER A 69 -5.43 -20.74 3.66
CA SER A 69 -4.09 -21.26 3.43
C SER A 69 -3.06 -20.67 4.40
N SER A 70 -3.09 -19.35 4.67
CA SER A 70 -2.15 -18.78 5.64
C SER A 70 -2.46 -19.15 7.09
N ILE A 71 -3.71 -19.45 7.47
CA ILE A 71 -4.03 -20.01 8.81
C ILE A 71 -3.51 -21.44 8.93
N LEU A 72 -3.73 -22.27 7.90
CA LEU A 72 -3.23 -23.64 7.86
C LEU A 72 -1.70 -23.67 8.02
N LEU A 73 -1.01 -22.78 7.30
CA LEU A 73 0.44 -22.71 7.34
C LEU A 73 0.98 -22.23 8.70
N GLU A 74 0.35 -21.21 9.30
CA GLU A 74 0.64 -20.74 10.67
C GLU A 74 0.51 -21.87 11.70
N HIS A 75 -0.44 -22.78 11.52
CA HIS A 75 -0.63 -23.97 12.38
C HIS A 75 0.21 -25.18 11.95
N GLY A 76 1.22 -24.99 11.09
CA GLY A 76 2.13 -26.04 10.65
C GLY A 76 1.56 -27.05 9.64
N GLN A 77 0.36 -26.82 9.10
CA GLN A 77 -0.29 -27.70 8.11
C GLN A 77 0.15 -27.36 6.67
N GLU A 78 1.47 -27.39 6.43
CA GLU A 78 2.11 -26.97 5.18
C GLU A 78 1.52 -27.65 3.93
N LYS A 79 1.41 -28.98 3.95
CA LYS A 79 0.88 -29.76 2.82
C LYS A 79 -0.57 -29.43 2.50
N GLN A 80 -1.40 -29.21 3.53
CA GLN A 80 -2.81 -28.87 3.33
C GLN A 80 -2.95 -27.45 2.76
N SER A 81 -2.14 -26.51 3.26
CA SER A 81 -2.08 -25.15 2.72
C SER A 81 -1.71 -25.12 1.23
N GLU A 82 -0.63 -25.81 0.83
CA GLU A 82 -0.22 -25.85 -0.58
C GLU A 82 -1.28 -26.51 -1.46
N ASN A 83 -1.81 -27.66 -1.02
CA ASN A 83 -2.83 -28.39 -1.75
C ASN A 83 -4.08 -27.55 -1.96
N LEU A 84 -4.51 -26.79 -0.96
CA LEU A 84 -5.66 -25.89 -1.06
C LEU A 84 -5.47 -24.83 -2.15
N LEU A 85 -4.32 -24.13 -2.16
CA LEU A 85 -4.02 -23.12 -3.18
C LEU A 85 -3.91 -23.73 -4.58
N ARG A 86 -3.29 -24.90 -4.68
CA ARG A 86 -3.07 -25.60 -5.95
C ARG A 86 -4.39 -26.12 -6.53
N GLN A 87 -5.21 -26.77 -5.71
CA GLN A 87 -6.50 -27.31 -6.14
C GLN A 87 -7.42 -26.17 -6.60
N HIS A 88 -7.52 -25.10 -5.82
CA HIS A 88 -8.31 -23.94 -6.22
C HIS A 88 -7.80 -23.28 -7.52
N TYR A 89 -6.48 -23.30 -7.76
CA TYR A 89 -5.93 -22.87 -9.05
C TYR A 89 -6.28 -23.82 -10.21
N LEU A 90 -6.37 -25.13 -9.98
CA LEU A 90 -6.78 -26.08 -11.02
C LEU A 90 -8.28 -25.96 -11.33
N ASP A 91 -9.10 -25.83 -10.29
CA ASP A 91 -10.56 -25.75 -10.38
C ASP A 91 -11.01 -24.45 -11.07
N TYR A 92 -10.36 -23.32 -10.76
CA TYR A 92 -10.80 -21.99 -11.18
C TYR A 92 -9.74 -21.17 -11.94
N GLY A 93 -8.49 -21.64 -11.99
CA GLY A 93 -7.32 -20.87 -12.46
C GLY A 93 -6.81 -21.18 -13.87
N GLY A 94 -7.50 -22.05 -14.61
CA GLY A 94 -7.32 -22.28 -16.05
C GLY A 94 -7.78 -21.09 -16.92
N GLU A 95 -8.48 -21.35 -18.04
CA GLU A 95 -8.90 -20.36 -19.05
C GLU A 95 -9.55 -19.08 -18.47
N HIS A 96 -10.14 -19.15 -17.28
CA HIS A 96 -10.80 -18.02 -16.60
C HIS A 96 -9.84 -16.98 -15.97
N ARG A 97 -8.60 -17.34 -15.59
CA ARG A 97 -7.60 -16.37 -15.06
C ARG A 97 -6.79 -15.65 -16.15
N LEU A 98 -6.84 -16.11 -17.41
CA LEU A 98 -6.30 -15.36 -18.55
C LEU A 98 -7.12 -14.08 -18.82
N ALA A 99 -8.42 -14.11 -18.52
CA ALA A 99 -9.34 -12.99 -18.75
C ALA A 99 -9.67 -12.15 -17.49
N ARG A 100 -9.43 -12.68 -16.28
CA ARG A 100 -9.69 -11.96 -15.01
C ARG A 100 -8.50 -12.12 -14.06
N LYS A 101 -7.85 -10.99 -13.75
CA LYS A 101 -6.89 -10.86 -12.64
C LYS A 101 -7.52 -11.46 -11.37
N SER A 102 -6.73 -12.15 -10.54
CA SER A 102 -7.19 -12.58 -9.21
C SER A 102 -7.90 -11.41 -8.50
N LEU A 103 -9.07 -11.68 -7.93
CA LEU A 103 -9.89 -10.65 -7.26
C LEU A 103 -9.38 -10.31 -5.86
N ILE A 104 -8.30 -10.96 -5.43
CA ILE A 104 -7.67 -10.67 -4.15
C ILE A 104 -7.06 -9.27 -4.17
N LYS A 105 -7.36 -8.50 -3.13
CA LYS A 105 -6.78 -7.17 -2.92
C LYS A 105 -5.39 -7.31 -2.31
N GLU A 106 -4.54 -6.33 -2.59
CA GLU A 106 -3.16 -6.35 -2.11
C GLU A 106 -3.08 -6.39 -0.57
N GLU A 107 -3.99 -5.69 0.12
CA GLU A 107 -4.05 -5.67 1.58
C GLU A 107 -4.39 -7.05 2.16
N GLN A 108 -5.13 -7.88 1.41
CA GLN A 108 -5.45 -9.24 1.83
C GLN A 108 -4.24 -10.17 1.70
N VAL A 109 -3.41 -9.97 0.67
CA VAL A 109 -2.11 -10.66 0.53
C VAL A 109 -1.16 -10.25 1.64
N VAL A 110 -1.04 -8.93 1.92
CA VAL A 110 -0.23 -8.41 3.04
C VAL A 110 -0.68 -9.04 4.36
N ALA A 111 -1.98 -9.06 4.65
CA ALA A 111 -2.49 -9.65 5.88
C ALA A 111 -2.24 -11.16 5.99
N ALA A 112 -2.24 -11.89 4.86
CA ALA A 112 -1.91 -13.31 4.84
C ALA A 112 -0.42 -13.57 5.08
N LEU A 113 0.46 -12.80 4.44
CA LEU A 113 1.91 -12.91 4.63
C LEU A 113 2.32 -12.53 6.06
N LEU A 114 1.80 -11.42 6.59
CA LEU A 114 2.09 -10.98 7.96
C LEU A 114 1.66 -12.00 9.02
N ARG A 115 0.54 -12.72 8.80
CA ARG A 115 0.11 -13.78 9.73
C ARG A 115 1.18 -14.86 9.87
N VAL A 116 1.72 -15.33 8.74
CA VAL A 116 2.74 -16.38 8.75
C VAL A 116 4.10 -15.83 9.20
N LEU A 117 4.47 -14.61 8.78
CA LEU A 117 5.71 -13.95 9.21
C LEU A 117 5.79 -13.78 10.73
N ASN A 118 4.65 -13.55 11.38
CA ASN A 118 4.55 -13.34 12.82
C ASN A 118 4.26 -14.63 13.61
N SER A 119 4.21 -15.79 12.94
CA SER A 119 4.20 -17.11 13.60
C SER A 119 5.61 -17.47 14.10
N ASP A 120 5.71 -18.42 15.04
CA ASP A 120 6.93 -18.81 15.79
C ASP A 120 8.28 -18.51 15.09
N ASP A 121 9.15 -17.78 15.81
CA ASP A 121 10.17 -16.86 15.26
C ASP A 121 11.23 -17.51 14.34
N VAL A 122 11.47 -18.83 14.46
CA VAL A 122 12.49 -19.52 13.65
C VAL A 122 11.95 -20.04 12.31
N LYS A 123 10.65 -20.34 12.21
CA LYS A 123 10.05 -20.93 10.98
C LYS A 123 9.17 -19.95 10.20
N GLY A 124 8.64 -18.91 10.85
CA GLY A 124 7.69 -17.97 10.24
C GLY A 124 8.19 -17.33 8.95
N VAL A 125 9.46 -16.89 8.90
CA VAL A 125 10.05 -16.26 7.69
C VAL A 125 10.12 -17.23 6.52
N GLN A 126 10.58 -18.46 6.76
CA GLN A 126 10.70 -19.47 5.71
C GLN A 126 9.32 -19.87 5.18
N GLN A 127 8.36 -20.10 6.07
CA GLN A 127 6.98 -20.44 5.71
C GLN A 127 6.31 -19.31 4.95
N ALA A 128 6.48 -18.06 5.38
CA ALA A 128 5.94 -16.91 4.65
C ALA A 128 6.55 -16.79 3.24
N ARG A 129 7.85 -17.09 3.10
CA ARG A 129 8.51 -17.10 1.79
C ARG A 129 7.93 -18.18 0.87
N GLN A 130 7.70 -19.38 1.41
CA GLN A 130 7.03 -20.47 0.67
C GLN A 130 5.61 -20.06 0.26
N LEU A 131 4.82 -19.51 1.19
CA LEU A 131 3.49 -19.01 0.89
C LEU A 131 3.53 -17.98 -0.24
N TYR A 132 4.43 -17.00 -0.17
CA TYR A 132 4.57 -15.99 -1.22
C TYR A 132 4.90 -16.61 -2.58
N GLN A 133 5.81 -17.58 -2.64
CA GLN A 133 6.13 -18.31 -3.87
C GLN A 133 4.92 -19.08 -4.41
N TRP A 134 4.12 -19.73 -3.56
CA TRP A 134 2.88 -20.39 -3.98
C TRP A 134 1.86 -19.40 -4.53
N LEU A 135 1.71 -18.23 -3.91
CA LEU A 135 0.81 -17.17 -4.37
C LEU A 135 1.21 -16.64 -5.75
N LEU A 136 2.52 -16.46 -6.00
CA LEU A 136 3.04 -16.07 -7.32
C LEU A 136 2.80 -17.17 -8.36
N LYS A 137 3.13 -18.43 -8.03
CA LYS A 137 2.95 -19.59 -8.93
C LYS A 137 1.48 -19.80 -9.29
N GLY A 138 0.57 -19.64 -8.32
CA GLY A 138 -0.88 -19.71 -8.51
C GLY A 138 -1.51 -18.44 -9.09
N LYS A 139 -0.71 -17.44 -9.48
CA LYS A 139 -1.16 -16.15 -10.02
C LYS A 139 -2.20 -15.43 -9.14
N TYR A 140 -2.14 -15.66 -7.82
CA TYR A 140 -2.96 -14.94 -6.84
C TYR A 140 -2.47 -13.51 -6.65
N CYS A 141 -1.17 -13.28 -6.81
CA CYS A 141 -0.60 -11.94 -6.84
C CYS A 141 0.52 -11.84 -7.88
N THR A 142 0.98 -10.62 -8.15
CA THR A 142 2.19 -10.36 -8.92
C THR A 142 3.31 -9.92 -7.98
N ASN A 143 4.57 -10.05 -8.41
CA ASN A 143 5.71 -9.59 -7.62
C ASN A 143 5.65 -8.05 -7.43
N LYS A 144 5.48 -7.58 -6.20
CA LYS A 144 5.29 -6.16 -5.88
C LYS A 144 6.10 -5.76 -4.65
N ASP A 145 6.62 -4.54 -4.68
CA ASP A 145 7.39 -3.89 -3.61
C ASP A 145 6.75 -4.02 -2.22
N MET A 146 5.44 -3.81 -2.14
CA MET A 146 4.71 -3.82 -0.88
C MET A 146 4.68 -5.19 -0.18
N PHE A 147 4.97 -6.28 -0.91
CA PHE A 147 5.13 -7.60 -0.32
C PHE A 147 6.60 -7.86 0.01
N ILE A 148 7.52 -7.46 -0.88
CA ILE A 148 8.97 -7.62 -0.71
C ILE A 148 9.43 -6.91 0.56
N VAL A 149 8.98 -5.68 0.79
CA VAL A 149 9.40 -4.89 1.96
C VAL A 149 9.11 -5.59 3.29
N LEU A 150 8.03 -6.38 3.39
CA LEU A 150 7.68 -7.11 4.62
C LEU A 150 8.77 -8.11 5.01
N PHE A 151 9.33 -8.81 4.01
CA PHE A 151 10.40 -9.78 4.23
C PHE A 151 11.73 -9.08 4.50
N VAL A 152 12.00 -7.97 3.80
CA VAL A 152 13.21 -7.18 3.99
C VAL A 152 13.24 -6.56 5.38
N GLU A 153 12.12 -6.02 5.87
CA GLU A 153 11.95 -5.51 7.23
C GLU A 153 12.23 -6.60 8.27
N LYS A 154 11.58 -7.76 8.15
CA LYS A 154 11.77 -8.88 9.09
C LYS A 154 13.21 -9.44 9.05
N ALA A 155 13.83 -9.50 7.88
CA ALA A 155 15.22 -9.92 7.73
C ALA A 155 16.19 -8.90 8.36
N TYR A 156 15.89 -7.61 8.24
CA TYR A 156 16.67 -6.55 8.90
C TYR A 156 16.61 -6.66 10.43
N GLU A 157 15.43 -6.93 11.00
CA GLU A 157 15.27 -7.10 12.45
C GLU A 157 16.12 -8.26 13.01
N GLY A 158 16.23 -9.38 12.27
CA GLY A 158 16.97 -10.57 12.73
C GLY A 158 18.45 -10.58 12.37
N GLY A 159 18.87 -9.89 11.30
CA GLY A 159 20.22 -10.02 10.74
C GLY A 159 20.83 -8.75 10.13
N GLY A 160 20.20 -7.59 10.35
CA GLY A 160 20.67 -6.29 9.89
C GLY A 160 20.68 -6.12 8.38
N MET A 161 21.45 -5.13 7.90
CA MET A 161 21.47 -4.71 6.50
C MET A 161 21.83 -5.84 5.52
N SER A 162 22.82 -6.66 5.86
CA SER A 162 23.28 -7.77 5.00
C SER A 162 22.17 -8.79 4.74
N ALA A 163 21.44 -9.19 5.80
CA ALA A 163 20.31 -10.12 5.67
C ALA A 163 19.17 -9.50 4.85
N ALA A 164 18.87 -8.22 5.08
CA ALA A 164 17.83 -7.50 4.36
C ALA A 164 18.13 -7.39 2.84
N LEU A 165 19.38 -7.10 2.48
CA LEU A 165 19.82 -7.04 1.08
C LEU A 165 19.84 -8.41 0.40
N ALA A 166 20.23 -9.46 1.13
CA ALA A 166 20.15 -10.84 0.63
C ALA A 166 18.69 -11.23 0.33
N GLU A 167 17.75 -10.87 1.22
CA GLU A 167 16.33 -11.13 1.04
C GLU A 167 15.76 -10.36 -0.16
N LEU A 168 16.10 -9.07 -0.29
CA LEU A 168 15.72 -8.25 -1.44
C LEU A 168 16.16 -8.90 -2.76
N LYS A 169 17.42 -9.34 -2.84
CA LYS A 169 17.96 -9.98 -4.05
C LYS A 169 17.23 -11.28 -4.37
N ALA A 170 16.94 -12.09 -3.36
CA ALA A 170 16.21 -13.34 -3.54
C ALA A 170 14.79 -13.11 -4.09
N LEU A 171 14.07 -12.13 -3.53
CA LEU A 171 12.68 -11.85 -3.90
C LEU A 171 12.53 -11.04 -5.20
N ALA A 172 13.46 -10.15 -5.50
CA ALA A 172 13.48 -9.42 -6.77
C ALA A 172 13.61 -10.37 -7.98
N ASN A 173 14.30 -11.50 -7.80
CA ASN A 173 14.50 -12.51 -8.84
C ASN A 173 13.27 -13.42 -9.07
N LEU A 174 12.22 -13.35 -8.24
CA LEU A 174 11.01 -14.15 -8.42
C LEU A 174 10.12 -13.67 -9.59
N GLY A 175 10.44 -12.53 -10.20
CA GLY A 175 9.76 -12.00 -11.37
C GLY A 175 9.83 -10.48 -11.44
N LYS A 176 9.39 -9.90 -12.57
CA LYS A 176 9.48 -8.45 -12.81
C LYS A 176 8.73 -7.63 -11.74
N VAL A 177 9.46 -6.74 -11.07
CA VAL A 177 8.92 -5.76 -10.14
C VAL A 177 8.84 -4.39 -10.82
N LYS A 178 7.71 -3.68 -10.69
CA LYS A 178 7.52 -2.38 -11.37
C LYS A 178 8.29 -1.21 -10.73
N SER A 179 8.48 -1.27 -9.42
CA SER A 179 9.11 -0.23 -8.59
C SER A 179 9.52 -0.88 -7.28
N LEU A 180 10.63 -0.44 -6.69
CA LEU A 180 11.09 -0.86 -5.36
C LEU A 180 11.24 0.35 -4.41
N SER A 181 10.48 1.41 -4.64
CA SER A 181 10.65 2.68 -3.93
C SER A 181 10.42 2.57 -2.42
N ARG A 182 9.50 1.72 -1.95
CA ARG A 182 9.25 1.48 -0.51
C ARG A 182 10.37 0.68 0.12
N THR A 183 10.84 -0.39 -0.54
CA THR A 183 11.99 -1.16 -0.05
C THR A 183 13.27 -0.31 -0.01
N LEU A 184 13.51 0.51 -1.05
CA LEU A 184 14.62 1.45 -1.09
C LEU A 184 14.54 2.50 0.02
N HIS A 185 13.34 3.08 0.23
CA HIS A 185 13.09 4.05 1.30
C HIS A 185 13.43 3.44 2.67
N PHE A 186 12.89 2.26 2.99
CA PHE A 186 13.15 1.58 4.25
C PHE A 186 14.65 1.34 4.51
N LEU A 187 15.34 0.73 3.55
CA LEU A 187 16.76 0.38 3.70
C LEU A 187 17.66 1.61 3.82
N LEU A 188 17.45 2.63 2.97
CA LEU A 188 18.21 3.86 3.08
C LEU A 188 17.90 4.61 4.37
N LEU A 189 16.62 4.65 4.80
CA LEU A 189 16.24 5.31 6.04
C LEU A 189 16.98 4.68 7.21
N LYS A 190 16.98 3.36 7.32
CA LYS A 190 17.72 2.64 8.38
C LYS A 190 19.22 2.91 8.36
N ALA A 191 19.84 2.86 7.18
CA ALA A 191 21.27 3.16 7.02
C ALA A 191 21.62 4.60 7.43
N MET A 192 20.76 5.56 7.06
CA MET A 192 20.98 6.99 7.30
C MET A 192 20.61 7.44 8.71
N GLU A 193 19.63 6.81 9.36
CA GLU A 193 19.30 6.98 10.78
C GLU A 193 20.52 6.66 11.66
N LEU A 194 21.23 5.57 11.35
CA LEU A 194 22.44 5.15 12.04
C LEU A 194 23.71 5.86 11.54
N GLN A 195 23.60 6.69 10.51
CA GLN A 195 24.73 7.34 9.81
C GLN A 195 25.83 6.36 9.38
N ASN A 196 25.46 5.12 9.06
CA ASN A 196 26.41 4.08 8.70
C ASN A 196 26.78 4.19 7.20
N ALA A 197 27.94 4.79 6.92
CA ALA A 197 28.41 5.03 5.55
C ALA A 197 28.58 3.75 4.72
N ASP A 198 28.97 2.64 5.35
CA ASP A 198 29.12 1.35 4.68
C ASP A 198 27.76 0.82 4.24
N GLU A 199 26.77 0.81 5.14
CA GLU A 199 25.40 0.39 4.81
C GLU A 199 24.76 1.28 3.74
N ILE A 200 24.97 2.60 3.78
CA ILE A 200 24.50 3.51 2.73
C ILE A 200 25.10 3.13 1.38
N SER A 201 26.40 2.81 1.34
CA SER A 201 27.09 2.37 0.13
C SER A 201 26.57 1.02 -0.38
N GLN A 202 26.33 0.07 0.54
CA GLN A 202 25.76 -1.24 0.21
C GLN A 202 24.37 -1.10 -0.41
N VAL A 203 23.48 -0.29 0.18
CA VAL A 203 22.14 -0.05 -0.36
C VAL A 203 22.21 0.63 -1.72
N ARG A 204 23.05 1.66 -1.89
CA ARG A 204 23.28 2.31 -3.19
C ARG A 204 23.70 1.31 -4.27
N SER A 205 24.60 0.40 -3.92
CA SER A 205 25.11 -0.64 -4.82
C SER A 205 24.06 -1.71 -5.15
N ALA A 206 23.25 -2.10 -4.16
CA ALA A 206 22.18 -3.08 -4.34
C ALA A 206 21.06 -2.58 -5.26
N PHE A 207 20.86 -1.26 -5.33
CA PHE A 207 19.88 -0.60 -6.19
C PHE A 207 20.54 0.01 -7.43
N ALA A 208 21.47 -0.72 -8.03
CA ALA A 208 22.10 -0.37 -9.30
C ALA A 208 21.05 -0.05 -10.40
N PRO A 209 21.44 0.63 -11.50
CA PRO A 209 20.52 1.17 -12.50
C PRO A 209 19.50 0.18 -13.11
N ASP A 210 19.79 -1.12 -13.03
CA ASP A 210 18.92 -2.21 -13.50
C ASP A 210 17.66 -2.38 -12.65
N LEU A 211 17.69 -1.95 -11.37
CA LEU A 211 16.57 -2.09 -10.43
C LEU A 211 15.80 -0.78 -10.25
N VAL A 212 16.47 0.36 -10.31
CA VAL A 212 15.86 1.69 -10.23
C VAL A 212 16.56 2.69 -11.16
N PRO A 213 15.86 3.71 -11.69
CA PRO A 213 16.48 4.75 -12.51
C PRO A 213 17.66 5.44 -11.79
N LEU A 214 18.70 5.84 -12.54
CA LEU A 214 20.00 6.34 -12.05
C LEU A 214 19.93 7.41 -10.94
N ASN A 215 18.87 8.22 -10.89
CA ASN A 215 18.75 9.32 -9.93
C ASN A 215 17.78 9.03 -8.78
N THR A 216 17.13 7.86 -8.76
CA THR A 216 16.11 7.53 -7.75
C THR A 216 16.70 7.42 -6.35
N VAL A 217 17.88 6.81 -6.25
CA VAL A 217 18.60 6.63 -4.98
C VAL A 217 19.05 7.97 -4.41
N ASP A 218 19.52 8.87 -5.27
CA ASP A 218 19.91 10.22 -4.91
C ASP A 218 18.72 11.04 -4.41
N LYS A 219 17.62 11.05 -5.19
CA LYS A 219 16.37 11.72 -4.80
C LYS A 219 15.77 11.16 -3.50
N MET A 220 15.84 9.84 -3.31
CA MET A 220 15.40 9.18 -2.09
C MET A 220 16.24 9.62 -0.88
N SER A 221 17.56 9.76 -1.07
CA SER A 221 18.45 10.24 -0.01
C SER A 221 18.05 11.64 0.44
N GLY A 222 17.74 12.56 -0.49
CA GLY A 222 17.26 13.89 -0.12
C GLY A 222 15.89 13.88 0.59
N LEU A 223 14.97 13.00 0.17
CA LEU A 223 13.70 12.81 0.90
C LEU A 223 13.96 12.39 2.36
N ILE A 224 14.85 11.41 2.56
CA ILE A 224 15.19 10.89 3.89
C ILE A 224 15.89 11.95 4.75
N LEU A 225 16.76 12.78 4.18
CA LEU A 225 17.36 13.89 4.92
C LEU A 225 16.29 14.84 5.49
N LEU A 226 15.26 15.16 4.71
CA LEU A 226 14.15 15.97 5.19
C LEU A 226 13.27 15.23 6.22
N GLU A 227 13.06 13.93 6.04
CA GLU A 227 12.30 13.09 6.97
C GLU A 227 12.98 13.00 8.34
N LEU A 228 14.31 12.93 8.36
CA LEU A 228 15.15 12.96 9.55
C LEU A 228 15.35 14.37 10.13
N GLY A 229 14.73 15.41 9.54
CA GLY A 229 14.87 16.80 9.99
C GLY A 229 16.23 17.45 9.68
N ARG A 230 17.09 16.80 8.89
CA ARG A 230 18.43 17.25 8.51
C ARG A 230 18.37 18.24 7.34
N LYS A 231 17.71 19.38 7.56
CA LYS A 231 17.44 20.40 6.54
C LYS A 231 18.72 21.01 5.95
N SER A 232 19.76 21.23 6.76
CA SER A 232 21.07 21.72 6.30
C SER A 232 21.67 20.78 5.27
N ASP A 233 21.71 19.49 5.60
CA ASP A 233 22.34 18.45 4.80
C ASP A 233 21.56 18.25 3.50
N PHE A 234 20.23 18.40 3.54
CA PHE A 234 19.42 18.42 2.33
C PHE A 234 19.78 19.60 1.40
N VAL A 235 19.93 20.80 1.96
CA VAL A 235 20.33 21.99 1.18
C VAL A 235 21.70 21.78 0.55
N GLU A 236 22.66 21.22 1.29
CA GLU A 236 23.99 20.87 0.76
C GLU A 236 23.90 19.80 -0.34
N HIS A 237 23.09 18.77 -0.12
CA HIS A 237 22.84 17.68 -1.08
C HIS A 237 22.33 18.21 -2.43
N VAL A 238 21.42 19.18 -2.41
CA VAL A 238 20.92 19.86 -3.63
C VAL A 238 21.78 21.06 -4.04
N LYS A 239 22.95 21.25 -3.41
CA LYS A 239 23.95 22.30 -3.68
C LYS A 239 23.40 23.71 -3.55
N GLY A 240 22.41 23.92 -2.68
CA GLY A 240 21.74 25.20 -2.47
C GLY A 240 20.99 25.72 -3.69
N LYS A 241 20.76 24.87 -4.71
CA LYS A 241 20.08 25.26 -5.94
C LYS A 241 18.60 25.01 -5.83
N ARG A 242 17.86 25.70 -6.69
CA ARG A 242 16.45 25.38 -6.93
C ARG A 242 16.32 23.93 -7.37
N LEU A 243 15.32 23.24 -6.80
CA LEU A 243 15.00 21.87 -7.19
C LEU A 243 14.55 21.81 -8.65
N GLU A 244 15.09 20.84 -9.38
CA GLU A 244 14.56 20.48 -10.68
C GLU A 244 13.12 20.01 -10.54
N ASN A 245 12.27 20.30 -11.53
CA ASN A 245 10.83 19.99 -11.49
C ASN A 245 10.56 18.49 -11.24
N ASP A 246 11.37 17.61 -11.85
CA ASP A 246 11.27 16.16 -11.65
C ASP A 246 11.67 15.73 -10.22
N TYR A 247 12.67 16.39 -9.61
CA TYR A 247 13.01 16.15 -8.21
C TYR A 247 11.91 16.67 -7.27
N PHE A 248 11.44 17.90 -7.47
CA PHE A 248 10.33 18.44 -6.68
C PHE A 248 9.09 17.54 -6.72
N ARG A 249 8.68 17.09 -7.91
CA ARG A 249 7.55 16.16 -8.07
C ARG A 249 7.79 14.83 -7.39
N PHE A 250 9.00 14.28 -7.49
CA PHE A 250 9.36 13.06 -6.78
C PHE A 250 9.17 13.21 -5.26
N LEU A 251 9.68 14.30 -4.66
CA LEU A 251 9.52 14.55 -3.22
C LEU A 251 8.05 14.72 -2.84
N LEU A 252 7.29 15.49 -3.61
CA LEU A 252 5.86 15.73 -3.38
C LEU A 252 5.06 14.41 -3.44
N ASP A 253 5.18 13.67 -4.53
CA ASP A 253 4.41 12.45 -4.79
C ASP A 253 4.74 11.35 -3.79
N LEU A 254 6.03 11.17 -3.47
CA LEU A 254 6.45 10.14 -2.54
C LEU A 254 6.08 10.49 -1.10
N SER A 255 6.22 11.76 -0.69
CA SER A 255 5.78 12.20 0.65
C SER A 255 4.27 12.05 0.83
N ALA A 256 3.47 12.33 -0.21
CA ALA A 256 2.03 12.10 -0.18
C ALA A 256 1.67 10.61 -0.05
N LYS A 257 2.40 9.73 -0.75
CA LYS A 257 2.21 8.27 -0.67
C LYS A 257 2.61 7.70 0.69
N LEU A 258 3.74 8.14 1.23
CA LEU A 258 4.24 7.73 2.55
C LEU A 258 3.51 8.44 3.70
N LYS A 259 2.73 9.48 3.40
CA LYS A 259 2.05 10.36 4.37
C LYS A 259 3.04 10.96 5.37
N THR A 260 4.15 11.52 4.87
CA THR A 260 5.21 12.15 5.67
C THR A 260 5.08 13.68 5.63
N PRO A 261 4.21 14.29 6.45
CA PRO A 261 3.98 15.73 6.41
C PRO A 261 5.23 16.55 6.80
N SER A 262 6.14 15.98 7.60
CA SER A 262 7.41 16.62 8.00
C SER A 262 8.28 16.98 6.79
N VAL A 263 8.31 16.14 5.75
CA VAL A 263 9.06 16.41 4.51
C VAL A 263 8.45 17.60 3.78
N LEU A 264 7.13 17.60 3.61
CA LEU A 264 6.41 18.68 2.92
C LEU A 264 6.54 20.02 3.66
N GLN A 265 6.46 19.99 5.00
CA GLN A 265 6.71 21.17 5.84
C GLN A 265 8.14 21.67 5.71
N SER A 266 9.12 20.77 5.71
CA SER A 266 10.52 21.15 5.55
C SER A 266 10.77 21.82 4.19
N LEU A 267 10.09 21.41 3.13
CA LEU A 267 10.16 22.08 1.82
C LEU A 267 9.54 23.49 1.84
N LEU A 268 8.47 23.70 2.63
CA LEU A 268 7.89 25.03 2.82
C LEU A 268 8.83 25.94 3.63
N ASP A 269 9.44 25.43 4.69
CA ASP A 269 10.40 26.16 5.52
C ASP A 269 11.63 26.58 4.69
N LEU A 270 12.09 25.69 3.81
CA LEU A 270 13.21 25.94 2.90
C LEU A 270 12.79 26.68 1.62
N SER A 271 11.53 27.10 1.49
CA SER A 271 11.00 27.59 0.21
C SER A 271 11.71 28.83 -0.33
N VAL A 272 12.20 29.70 0.55
CA VAL A 272 12.99 30.89 0.15
C VAL A 272 14.37 30.47 -0.38
N LEU A 273 15.07 29.59 0.33
CA LEU A 273 16.40 29.11 -0.05
C LEU A 273 16.36 28.31 -1.35
N LEU A 274 15.36 27.45 -1.50
CA LEU A 274 15.19 26.59 -2.67
C LEU A 274 14.45 27.28 -3.82
N GLN A 275 14.08 28.55 -3.67
CA GLN A 275 13.34 29.34 -4.66
C GLN A 275 12.08 28.62 -5.17
N VAL A 276 11.32 28.02 -4.24
CA VAL A 276 10.10 27.27 -4.55
C VAL A 276 9.04 28.25 -5.04
N ARG A 277 8.50 27.97 -6.22
CA ARG A 277 7.52 28.84 -6.87
C ARG A 277 6.17 28.79 -6.13
N PRO A 278 5.36 29.85 -6.23
CA PRO A 278 4.03 29.92 -5.62
C PRO A 278 3.11 28.74 -5.94
N HIS A 279 3.08 28.27 -7.20
CA HIS A 279 2.27 27.10 -7.59
C HIS A 279 2.84 25.77 -7.06
N GLU A 280 4.16 25.68 -6.88
CA GLU A 280 4.83 24.54 -6.24
C GLU A 280 4.47 24.53 -4.74
N LYS A 281 4.52 25.69 -4.06
CA LYS A 281 4.04 25.86 -2.68
C LYS A 281 2.57 25.49 -2.52
N ALA A 282 1.71 25.96 -3.42
CA ALA A 282 0.29 25.60 -3.42
C ALA A 282 0.10 24.08 -3.50
N SER A 283 0.91 23.38 -4.29
CA SER A 283 0.91 21.91 -4.37
C SER A 283 1.35 21.25 -3.06
N LEU A 284 2.37 21.78 -2.37
CA LEU A 284 2.79 21.30 -1.04
C LEU A 284 1.67 21.45 -0.01
N TYR A 285 1.05 22.64 0.08
CA TYR A 285 -0.08 22.88 0.96
C TYR A 285 -1.25 21.94 0.65
N ASP A 286 -1.57 21.77 -0.63
CA ASP A 286 -2.62 20.89 -1.11
C ASP A 286 -2.48 19.44 -0.62
N GLU A 287 -1.26 18.90 -0.60
CA GLU A 287 -0.98 17.57 -0.06
C GLU A 287 -1.00 17.55 1.47
N LEU A 288 -0.47 18.57 2.15
CA LEU A 288 -0.56 18.70 3.61
C LEU A 288 -2.02 18.73 4.08
N ILE A 289 -2.88 19.49 3.41
CA ILE A 289 -4.33 19.55 3.69
C ILE A 289 -4.97 18.18 3.54
N LYS A 290 -4.61 17.42 2.50
CA LYS A 290 -5.12 16.06 2.30
C LYS A 290 -4.66 15.11 3.40
N ILE A 291 -3.39 15.18 3.82
CA ILE A 291 -2.83 14.34 4.88
C ILE A 291 -3.55 14.65 6.19
N TYR A 292 -3.48 15.90 6.66
CA TYR A 292 -4.06 16.31 7.94
C TYR A 292 -5.58 16.19 7.99
N GLY A 293 -6.26 16.52 6.89
CA GLY A 293 -7.70 16.37 6.80
C GLY A 293 -8.17 14.93 6.85
N LYS A 294 -7.40 13.98 6.30
CA LYS A 294 -7.71 12.54 6.41
C LYS A 294 -7.31 11.95 7.76
N SER A 295 -6.25 12.44 8.40
CA SER A 295 -5.85 12.03 9.76
C SER A 295 -6.66 12.72 10.86
N LYS A 296 -7.49 13.71 10.50
CA LYS A 296 -8.29 14.54 11.43
C LYS A 296 -7.44 15.37 12.40
N GLU A 297 -6.27 15.81 11.96
CA GLU A 297 -5.41 16.70 12.73
C GLU A 297 -5.84 18.16 12.55
N ILE A 298 -6.75 18.60 13.41
CA ILE A 298 -7.42 19.91 13.30
C ILE A 298 -6.43 21.06 13.52
N ASP A 299 -5.59 20.98 14.55
CA ASP A 299 -4.60 22.02 14.86
C ASP A 299 -3.60 22.21 13.71
N SER A 300 -3.19 21.11 13.09
CA SER A 300 -2.32 21.12 11.91
C SER A 300 -3.03 21.78 10.72
N LEU A 301 -4.31 21.49 10.49
CA LEU A 301 -5.11 22.16 9.44
C LEU A 301 -5.25 23.67 9.69
N GLU A 302 -5.45 24.09 10.94
CA GLU A 302 -5.55 25.52 11.27
C GLU A 302 -4.24 26.24 11.02
N LYS A 303 -3.10 25.66 11.43
CA LYS A 303 -1.77 26.21 11.13
C LYS A 303 -1.55 26.35 9.62
N ILE A 304 -1.92 25.33 8.85
CA ILE A 304 -1.82 25.40 7.38
C ILE A 304 -2.75 26.47 6.81
N CYS A 305 -3.96 26.63 7.36
CA CYS A 305 -4.86 27.71 6.96
C CYS A 305 -4.22 29.08 7.16
N ASP A 306 -3.57 29.32 8.30
CA ASP A 306 -2.88 30.58 8.57
C ASP A 306 -1.70 30.80 7.63
N CYS A 307 -0.89 29.77 7.38
CA CYS A 307 0.21 29.85 6.41
C CYS A 307 -0.32 30.23 5.02
N VAL A 308 -1.34 29.54 4.49
CA VAL A 308 -1.91 29.81 3.16
C VAL A 308 -2.49 31.21 3.05
N LEU A 309 -3.13 31.72 4.11
CA LEU A 309 -3.70 33.08 4.13
C LEU A 309 -2.63 34.17 4.23
N SER A 310 -1.44 33.84 4.76
CA SER A 310 -0.30 34.75 4.87
C SER A 310 0.50 34.91 3.56
N GLU A 311 0.29 34.03 2.58
CA GLU A 311 1.01 34.09 1.29
C GLU A 311 0.65 35.36 0.50
N LYS A 312 1.67 36.02 -0.07
CA LYS A 312 1.52 37.31 -0.76
C LYS A 312 0.75 37.20 -2.08
N GLU A 313 1.02 36.13 -2.84
CA GLU A 313 0.52 35.94 -4.21
C GLU A 313 -0.80 35.17 -4.21
N LYS A 314 -1.87 35.86 -3.79
CA LYS A 314 -3.16 35.25 -3.43
C LYS A 314 -3.83 34.48 -4.57
N GLU A 315 -3.62 34.84 -5.84
CA GLU A 315 -4.23 34.15 -6.98
C GLU A 315 -3.83 32.67 -7.08
N HIS A 316 -2.59 32.34 -6.71
CA HIS A 316 -2.06 30.98 -6.83
C HIS A 316 -2.67 29.99 -5.83
N TYR A 317 -3.30 30.49 -4.76
CA TYR A 317 -3.83 29.68 -3.66
C TYR A 317 -5.35 29.54 -3.65
N ARG A 318 -6.06 30.03 -4.68
CA ARG A 318 -7.53 29.97 -4.72
C ARG A 318 -8.06 28.54 -4.59
N GLN A 319 -7.46 27.60 -5.30
CA GLN A 319 -7.85 26.18 -5.24
C GLN A 319 -7.51 25.55 -3.89
N THR A 320 -6.34 25.88 -3.34
CA THR A 320 -5.89 25.43 -2.01
C THR A 320 -6.85 25.88 -0.91
N LYS A 321 -7.30 27.15 -0.93
CA LYS A 321 -8.31 27.68 0.00
C LYS A 321 -9.65 26.94 -0.13
N ALA A 322 -10.11 26.69 -1.35
CA ALA A 322 -11.33 25.92 -1.58
C ALA A 322 -11.21 24.49 -1.04
N ARG A 323 -10.02 23.86 -1.15
CA ARG A 323 -9.74 22.53 -0.59
C ARG A 323 -9.72 22.54 0.93
N LEU A 324 -9.12 23.54 1.57
CA LEU A 324 -9.21 23.74 3.03
C LEU A 324 -10.69 23.79 3.45
N ALA A 325 -11.49 24.66 2.84
CA ALA A 325 -12.90 24.79 3.15
C ALA A 325 -13.69 23.49 2.96
N HIS A 326 -13.35 22.70 1.94
CA HIS A 326 -13.92 21.37 1.74
C HIS A 326 -13.62 20.44 2.92
N PHE A 327 -12.37 20.37 3.40
CA PHE A 327 -12.02 19.52 4.54
C PHE A 327 -12.67 19.97 5.85
N TYR A 328 -12.78 21.28 6.12
CA TYR A 328 -13.55 21.79 7.28
C TYR A 328 -15.01 21.28 7.23
N ARG A 329 -15.67 21.33 6.07
CA ARG A 329 -17.04 20.79 5.91
C ARG A 329 -17.09 19.28 6.11
N CYS A 330 -16.16 18.53 5.53
CA CYS A 330 -16.10 17.07 5.67
C CYS A 330 -15.89 16.63 7.13
N LEU A 331 -15.14 17.43 7.90
CA LEU A 331 -14.91 17.20 9.32
C LEU A 331 -16.02 17.76 10.22
N ARG A 332 -17.06 18.38 9.64
CA ARG A 332 -18.16 19.06 10.36
C ARG A 332 -17.67 20.15 11.32
N LEU A 333 -16.60 20.84 10.95
CA LEU A 333 -16.05 21.96 11.67
C LEU A 333 -16.59 23.26 11.10
N GLU A 334 -16.69 24.29 11.94
CA GLU A 334 -16.97 25.64 11.46
C GLU A 334 -15.80 26.13 10.61
N ILE A 335 -16.11 26.72 9.45
CA ILE A 335 -15.07 27.26 8.57
C ILE A 335 -14.57 28.57 9.20
N PRO A 336 -13.26 28.74 9.43
CA PRO A 336 -12.73 29.96 10.02
C PRO A 336 -13.16 31.20 9.23
N THR A 337 -13.65 32.25 9.91
CA THR A 337 -14.10 33.49 9.27
C THR A 337 -13.03 34.12 8.38
N LYS A 338 -11.75 34.00 8.78
CA LYS A 338 -10.57 34.41 8.01
C LYS A 338 -10.50 33.72 6.64
N LEU A 339 -10.83 32.43 6.58
CA LEU A 339 -10.87 31.65 5.35
C LEU A 339 -12.11 31.99 4.53
N LEU A 340 -13.30 32.12 5.15
CA LEU A 340 -14.52 32.51 4.45
C LEU A 340 -14.39 33.85 3.71
N ARG A 341 -13.72 34.83 4.30
CA ARG A 341 -13.45 36.14 3.67
C ARG A 341 -12.46 36.07 2.50
N ALA A 342 -11.69 35.00 2.40
CA ALA A 342 -10.60 34.82 1.43
C ALA A 342 -10.94 33.85 0.29
N LEU A 343 -12.09 33.18 0.36
CA LEU A 343 -12.71 32.37 -0.70
C LEU A 343 -13.41 33.27 -1.71
#